data_AF-A0A5B2XAQ0-F1
#
_entry.id   AF-A0A5B2XAQ0-F1
#
_cell.length_a   1.000
_cell.length_b   1.000
_cell.length_c   1.000
_cell.angle_alpha   90.00
_cell.angle_beta   90.00
_cell.angle_gamma   90.00
#
_symmetry.space_group_name_H-M   'P 1'
#
loop_
_entity.id
_entity.type
_entity.pdbx_description
1 polymer ?
#
loop_
_entity_poly.entity_id
_entity_poly.type
_entity_poly.pdbx_seq_one_letter_code
_entity_poly.pdbx_strand_id
1 'polypeptide(L)'
;MDQHAAHDDGPACHEPVVPRLFAVAGPLDPDDGPGAPFNPYDAVLWGLLFADHAFVYFRDPETHRHEDGVFSTAERARRFFSRGCAEPLRLVWL
;
A
#
# COMPACT_ATOMS: atom_id res chain seq x y z
N MET A 1 -16.63 49.92 -24.34
CA MET A 1 -17.22 48.68 -24.87
C MET A 1 -16.26 48.27 -25.97
N ASP A 2 -15.42 47.26 -25.83
CA ASP A 2 -15.64 45.97 -25.16
C ASP A 2 -14.36 45.39 -24.56
N GLN A 3 -14.54 44.72 -23.42
CA GLN A 3 -13.53 43.93 -22.71
C GLN A 3 -13.45 42.56 -23.40
N HIS A 4 -12.27 42.14 -23.85
CA HIS A 4 -12.02 40.70 -24.05
C HIS A 4 -11.01 40.24 -23.02
N ALA A 5 -11.57 39.63 -21.97
CA ALA A 5 -10.88 39.00 -20.88
C ALA A 5 -9.96 37.88 -21.37
N ALA A 6 -8.77 37.84 -20.79
CA ALA A 6 -7.84 36.73 -20.84
C ALA A 6 -8.53 35.43 -20.41
N HIS A 7 -8.33 34.35 -21.16
CA HIS A 7 -8.39 33.00 -20.63
C HIS A 7 -6.96 32.49 -20.54
N ASP A 8 -6.38 32.72 -19.37
CA ASP A 8 -5.18 32.06 -18.87
C ASP A 8 -5.61 30.64 -18.46
N ASP A 9 -5.54 29.69 -19.40
CA ASP A 9 -5.58 28.26 -19.08
C ASP A 9 -4.13 27.80 -18.85
N GLY A 10 -3.56 28.24 -17.72
CA GLY A 10 -2.35 27.62 -17.18
C GLY A 10 -2.60 26.13 -16.93
N PRO A 11 -1.58 25.25 -17.07
CA PRO A 11 -1.77 23.82 -16.86
C PRO A 11 -2.29 23.61 -15.45
N ALA A 12 -3.45 22.96 -15.32
CA ALA A 12 -4.00 22.55 -14.03
C ALA A 12 -2.88 21.84 -13.26
N CYS A 13 -2.36 22.50 -12.23
CA CYS A 13 -1.40 21.91 -11.32
C CYS A 13 -2.09 20.69 -10.70
N HIS A 14 -1.81 19.49 -11.21
CA HIS A 14 -2.27 18.26 -10.60
C HIS A 14 -1.78 18.28 -9.15
N GLU A 15 -2.70 18.31 -8.19
CA GLU A 15 -2.35 18.18 -6.78
C GLU A 15 -1.50 16.92 -6.61
N PRO A 16 -0.40 16.99 -5.83
CA PRO A 16 0.41 15.82 -5.59
C PRO A 16 -0.44 14.75 -4.91
N VAL A 17 -0.66 13.63 -5.60
CA VAL A 17 -1.30 12.46 -5.01
C VAL A 17 -0.34 11.90 -3.97
N VAL A 18 -0.62 12.14 -2.70
CA VAL A 18 0.15 11.56 -1.59
C VAL A 18 -0.37 10.13 -1.38
N PRO A 19 0.40 9.09 -1.73
CA PRO A 19 -0.03 7.72 -1.50
C PRO A 19 -0.05 7.41 -0.01
N ARG A 20 -0.94 6.51 0.40
CA ARG A 20 -0.96 5.97 1.76
C ARG A 20 -0.06 4.74 1.83
N LEU A 21 0.90 4.76 2.74
CA LEU A 21 1.79 3.63 2.98
C LEU A 21 1.05 2.54 3.77
N PHE A 22 1.24 1.29 3.36
CA PHE A 22 0.76 0.13 4.09
C PHE A 22 1.77 -1.02 4.01
N ALA A 23 1.62 -1.96 4.93
CA ALA A 23 2.33 -3.23 4.92
C ALA A 23 1.34 -4.38 5.05
N VAL A 24 1.75 -5.57 4.60
CA VAL A 24 1.09 -6.83 4.92
C VAL A 24 2.10 -7.67 5.68
N ALA A 25 1.67 -8.16 6.84
CA ALA A 25 2.51 -8.88 7.78
C ALA A 25 1.82 -10.17 8.23
N GLY A 26 2.61 -11.07 8.81
CA GLY A 26 2.11 -12.25 9.51
C GLY A 26 1.13 -11.90 10.63
N PRO A 27 0.47 -12.92 11.20
CA PRO A 27 -0.39 -12.73 12.38
C PRO A 27 0.39 -12.03 13.51
N LEU A 28 -0.34 -11.35 14.39
CA LEU A 28 0.25 -10.87 15.65
C LEU A 28 0.75 -12.07 16.43
N ASP A 29 1.94 -11.97 17.00
CA ASP A 29 2.37 -12.94 17.98
C ASP A 29 1.33 -12.90 19.13
N PRO A 30 0.79 -14.04 19.59
CA PRO A 30 -0.13 -14.04 20.73
C PRO A 30 0.47 -13.44 22.00
N ASP A 31 1.81 -13.40 22.12
CA ASP A 31 2.51 -12.73 23.21
C ASP A 31 2.58 -11.19 23.02
N ASP A 32 2.37 -10.70 21.80
CA ASP A 32 2.21 -9.27 21.52
C ASP A 32 0.84 -8.80 22.03
N GLY A 33 0.86 -8.12 23.17
CA GLY A 33 -0.33 -7.52 23.74
C GLY A 33 -1.07 -6.58 22.76
N PRO A 34 -2.36 -6.32 22.99
CA PRO A 34 -3.14 -5.44 22.14
C PRO A 34 -2.48 -4.06 22.04
N GLY A 35 -2.16 -3.64 20.81
CA GLY A 35 -1.50 -2.36 20.54
C GLY A 35 0.03 -2.42 20.47
N ALA A 36 0.63 -3.61 20.44
CA ALA A 36 2.05 -3.77 20.17
C ALA A 36 2.46 -3.01 18.89
N PRO A 37 3.60 -2.29 18.91
CA PRO A 37 4.05 -1.53 17.76
C PRO A 37 4.35 -2.46 16.59
N PHE A 38 4.03 -2.00 15.38
CA PHE A 38 4.36 -2.75 14.18
C PHE A 38 5.89 -2.85 14.02
N ASN A 39 6.40 -4.07 13.92
CA ASN A 39 7.79 -4.34 13.60
C ASN A 39 7.94 -4.48 12.07
N PRO A 40 8.68 -3.60 11.39
CA PRO A 40 8.83 -3.61 9.94
C PRO A 40 9.54 -4.86 9.40
N TYR A 41 10.25 -5.60 10.24
CA TYR A 41 10.90 -6.86 9.85
C TYR A 41 9.90 -8.02 9.65
N ASP A 42 8.66 -7.89 10.14
CA ASP A 42 7.61 -8.89 9.99
C ASP A 42 6.77 -8.69 8.72
N ALA A 43 7.04 -7.61 7.97
CA ALA A 43 6.39 -7.36 6.70
C ALA A 43 6.88 -8.34 5.63
N VAL A 44 5.93 -9.04 5.03
CA VAL A 44 6.15 -9.82 3.81
C VAL A 44 5.86 -8.98 2.56
N LEU A 45 5.14 -7.87 2.72
CA LEU A 45 4.85 -6.93 1.63
C LEU A 45 4.77 -5.49 2.13
N TRP A 46 5.26 -4.59 1.30
CA TRP A 46 5.11 -3.15 1.41
C TRP A 46 4.27 -2.62 0.26
N GLY A 47 3.46 -1.61 0.48
CA GLY A 47 2.64 -1.05 -0.58
C GLY A 47 2.31 0.43 -0.43
N LEU A 48 2.11 1.06 -1.58
CA LEU A 48 1.66 2.44 -1.72
C LEU A 48 0.26 2.41 -2.34
N LEU A 49 -0.74 2.86 -1.58
CA LEU A 49 -2.11 2.98 -2.05
C LEU A 49 -2.36 4.38 -2.63
N PHE A 50 -2.73 4.41 -3.91
CA PHE A 50 -3.26 5.56 -4.64
C PHE A 50 -4.79 5.49 -4.70
N ALA A 51 -5.42 6.47 -5.35
CA ALA A 51 -6.88 6.56 -5.43
C ALA A 51 -7.54 5.37 -6.14
N ASP A 52 -6.88 4.81 -7.15
CA ASP A 52 -7.41 3.79 -8.06
C ASP A 52 -6.61 2.47 -8.06
N HIS A 53 -5.41 2.45 -7.50
CA HIS A 53 -4.55 1.28 -7.45
C HIS A 53 -3.60 1.28 -6.25
N ALA A 54 -3.01 0.12 -5.98
CA ALA A 54 -1.95 -0.09 -5.02
C ALA A 54 -0.75 -0.71 -5.73
N PHE A 55 0.40 -0.04 -5.65
CA PHE A 55 1.68 -0.65 -5.99
C PHE A 55 2.17 -1.41 -4.77
N VAL A 56 2.64 -2.64 -4.98
CA VAL A 56 3.18 -3.47 -3.91
C VAL A 56 4.52 -4.04 -4.29
N TYR A 57 5.33 -4.21 -3.26
CA TYR A 57 6.61 -4.91 -3.29
C TYR A 57 6.53 -6.01 -2.23
N PHE A 58 6.54 -7.25 -2.70
CA PHE A 58 6.55 -8.45 -1.89
C PHE A 58 7.99 -8.95 -1.75
N ARG A 59 8.36 -9.34 -0.54
CA ARG A 59 9.61 -10.00 -0.23
C ARG A 59 9.31 -11.28 0.53
N ASP A 60 9.59 -12.41 -0.10
CA ASP A 60 9.60 -13.69 0.57
C ASP A 60 10.82 -13.76 1.50
N PRO A 61 10.63 -13.86 2.83
CA PRO A 61 11.74 -13.92 3.77
C PRO A 61 12.51 -15.25 3.70
N GLU A 62 11.88 -16.34 3.26
CA GLU A 62 12.48 -17.68 3.20
C GLU A 62 13.31 -17.87 1.93
N THR A 63 12.75 -17.47 0.79
CA THR A 63 13.39 -17.70 -0.51
C THR A 63 14.18 -16.50 -1.03
N HIS A 64 14.09 -15.35 -0.33
CA HIS A 64 14.59 -14.05 -0.79
C HIS A 64 14.07 -13.66 -2.19
N ARG A 65 12.94 -14.23 -2.62
CA ARG A 65 12.28 -13.83 -3.86
C ARG A 65 11.57 -12.52 -3.66
N HIS A 66 11.71 -11.66 -4.66
CA HIS A 66 11.08 -10.35 -4.68
C HIS A 66 10.10 -10.33 -5.84
N GLU A 67 8.88 -9.86 -5.59
CA GLU A 67 7.85 -9.70 -6.62
C GLU A 67 7.19 -8.34 -6.46
N ASP A 68 7.07 -7.60 -7.55
CA ASP A 68 6.29 -6.37 -7.63
C ASP A 68 4.93 -6.62 -8.28
N GLY A 69 3.93 -5.84 -7.90
CA GLY A 69 2.58 -6.00 -8.42
C GLY A 69 1.72 -4.75 -8.31
N VAL A 70 0.67 -4.73 -9.14
CA VAL A 70 -0.35 -3.68 -9.13
C VAL A 70 -1.70 -4.31 -8.83
N PHE A 71 -2.37 -3.80 -7.81
CA PHE A 71 -3.69 -4.27 -7.37
C PHE A 71 -4.67 -3.12 -7.35
N SER A 72 -5.96 -3.40 -7.50
CA SER A 72 -6.97 -2.33 -7.41
C SER A 72 -7.17 -1.82 -5.97
N THR A 73 -6.77 -2.58 -4.94
CA THR A 73 -6.84 -2.18 -3.53
C THR A 73 -5.77 -2.90 -2.70
N ALA A 74 -5.39 -2.31 -1.56
CA ALA A 74 -4.51 -2.94 -0.57
C ALA A 74 -5.08 -4.27 -0.02
N GLU A 75 -6.40 -4.34 0.17
CA GLU A 75 -7.09 -5.56 0.62
C GLU A 75 -7.02 -6.68 -0.43
N ARG A 76 -7.07 -6.36 -1.72
CA ARG A 76 -6.88 -7.34 -2.79
C ARG A 76 -5.45 -7.87 -2.79
N ALA A 77 -4.46 -7.00 -2.59
CA ALA A 77 -3.07 -7.43 -2.44
C ALA A 77 -2.93 -8.39 -1.25
N ARG A 78 -3.40 -8.02 -0.05
CA ARG A 78 -3.38 -8.89 1.13
C ARG A 78 -3.98 -10.27 0.86
N ARG A 79 -5.17 -10.31 0.24
CA ARG A 79 -5.86 -11.57 -0.07
C ARG A 79 -5.09 -12.42 -1.08
N PHE A 80 -4.42 -11.81 -2.05
CA PHE A 80 -3.61 -12.53 -3.02
C PHE A 80 -2.47 -13.27 -2.32
N PHE A 81 -1.70 -12.57 -1.48
CA PHE A 81 -0.55 -13.15 -0.77
C PHE A 81 -0.96 -14.09 0.36
N SER A 82 -2.13 -13.89 0.98
CA SER A 82 -2.64 -14.79 2.02
C SER A 82 -3.02 -16.18 1.49
N ARG A 83 -3.22 -16.37 0.17
CA ARG A 83 -3.57 -17.67 -0.41
C ARG A 83 -2.49 -18.74 -0.22
N GLY A 84 -1.23 -18.33 -0.04
CA GLY A 84 -0.10 -19.22 0.20
C GLY A 84 0.24 -19.43 1.67
N CYS A 85 -0.41 -18.72 2.60
CA CYS A 85 -0.06 -18.73 4.01
C CYS A 85 -1.03 -19.62 4.81
N ALA A 86 -0.49 -20.37 5.77
CA ALA A 86 -1.29 -21.17 6.71
C ALA A 86 -2.18 -20.30 7.60
N GLU A 87 -1.68 -19.11 7.96
CA GLU A 87 -2.41 -18.12 8.75
C GLU A 87 -2.71 -16.87 7.93
N PRO A 88 -3.88 -16.23 8.13
CA PRO A 88 -4.27 -15.06 7.36
C PRO A 88 -3.36 -13.87 7.66
N LEU A 89 -2.80 -13.27 6.62
CA LEU A 89 -1.98 -12.07 6.76
C LEU A 89 -2.87 -10.86 7.14
N ARG A 90 -2.30 -9.93 7.90
CA ARG A 90 -2.97 -8.68 8.30
C ARG A 90 -2.51 -7.51 7.46
N LEU A 91 -3.41 -6.55 7.27
CA LEU A 91 -3.10 -5.26 6.67
C LEU A 91 -2.72 -4.27 7.78
N VAL A 92 -1.60 -3.56 7.61
CA VAL A 92 -1.10 -2.56 8.56
C VAL A 92 -0.97 -1.22 7.82
N TRP A 93 -1.56 -0.17 8.36
CA TRP A 93 -1.41 1.21 7.85
C TRP A 93 -0.32 1.94 8.63
N LEU A 94 0.51 2.70 7.92
CA LEU A 94 1.66 3.42 8.48
C LEU A 94 1.51 4.94 8.37
#